data_AF-A0A1Y1LM80-F1
#
_entry.id   AF-A0A1Y1LM80-F1
#
_cell.length_a   1.000
_cell.length_b   1.000
_cell.length_c   1.000
_cell.angle_alpha   90.00
_cell.angle_beta   90.00
_cell.angle_gamma   90.00
#
_symmetry.space_group_name_H-M   'P 1'
#
loop_
_entity.id
_entity.type
_entity.pdbx_description
1 polymer ?
#
loop_
_entity_poly.entity_id
_entity_poly.type
_entity_poly.pdbx_seq_one_letter_code
_entity_poly.pdbx_strand_id
1 'polypeptide(L)'
;VTKRLARLSHLAAPGRDSAGRDRARILDLGGQSTCDWAWHCALQYPNAKVYTVTTKAIRQLSNSNIRGPPNHRQVAVKRLSKLPFADGQFDLISARELHGILKFVGENGEDEWESCLHECMRVLKPGGYLEFSVMDSDIINAG
;
A
#
# COMPACT_ATOMS: atom_id res chain seq x y z
N VAL A 1 -6.16 7.78 -11.68
CA VAL A 1 -4.97 7.03 -11.20
C VAL A 1 -4.41 6.09 -12.28
N THR A 2 -5.20 5.17 -12.82
CA THR A 2 -4.79 4.13 -13.80
C THR A 2 -4.06 4.66 -15.04
N LYS A 3 -4.53 5.74 -15.68
CA LYS A 3 -3.90 6.32 -16.89
C LYS A 3 -2.49 6.89 -16.63
N ARG A 4 -2.21 7.41 -15.43
CA ARG A 4 -0.92 8.02 -15.07
C ARG A 4 0.08 6.97 -14.60
N LEU A 5 -0.39 5.94 -13.88
CA LEU A 5 0.41 4.74 -13.59
C LEU A 5 0.80 3.99 -14.86
N ALA A 6 -0.15 3.80 -15.79
CA ALA A 6 0.14 3.28 -17.11
C ALA A 6 1.20 4.13 -17.83
N ARG A 7 1.08 5.47 -17.80
CA ARG A 7 2.10 6.36 -18.37
C ARG A 7 3.47 6.18 -17.71
N LEU A 8 3.55 6.10 -16.38
CA LEU A 8 4.81 5.90 -15.65
C LEU A 8 5.40 4.50 -15.89
N SER A 9 4.56 3.45 -16.01
CA SER A 9 5.01 2.09 -16.32
C SER A 9 5.47 1.93 -17.77
N HIS A 10 4.85 2.66 -18.71
CA HIS A 10 5.22 2.69 -20.13
C HIS A 10 6.45 3.56 -20.41
N LEU A 11 6.68 4.65 -19.65
CA LEU A 11 7.89 5.47 -19.76
C LEU A 11 9.17 4.78 -19.23
N ALA A 12 9.00 3.68 -18.50
CA ALA A 12 10.05 2.79 -18.01
C ALA A 12 10.28 1.56 -18.91
N ALA A 13 9.89 1.63 -20.20
CA ALA A 13 10.25 0.61 -21.19
C ALA A 13 11.78 0.49 -21.31
N PRO A 14 12.34 -0.72 -21.55
CA PRO A 14 13.77 -0.97 -21.51
C PRO A 14 14.45 -0.46 -22.80
N GLY A 15 14.56 0.85 -22.93
CA GLY A 15 15.61 1.45 -23.75
C GLY A 15 16.94 1.20 -23.04
N ARG A 16 17.92 0.69 -23.79
CA ARG A 16 19.24 0.21 -23.34
C ARG A 16 20.08 1.20 -22.49
N ASP A 17 19.61 2.43 -22.31
CA ASP A 17 20.35 3.51 -21.64
C ASP A 17 19.63 4.12 -20.41
N SER A 18 18.65 3.43 -19.83
CA SER A 18 17.83 3.94 -18.70
C SER A 18 18.41 3.69 -17.31
N ALA A 19 19.71 3.93 -17.13
CA ALA A 19 20.33 4.05 -15.81
C ALA A 19 19.93 5.40 -15.17
N GLY A 20 18.69 5.54 -14.69
CA GLY A 20 18.33 6.73 -13.92
C GLY A 20 16.85 7.10 -13.75
N ARG A 21 15.88 6.41 -14.38
CA ARG A 21 14.46 6.68 -14.07
C ARG A 21 13.99 5.77 -12.93
N ASP A 22 13.72 6.36 -11.77
CA ASP A 22 13.17 5.62 -10.61
C ASP A 22 11.85 4.97 -11.01
N ARG A 23 11.78 3.65 -10.87
CA ARG A 23 10.56 2.87 -11.15
C ARG A 23 9.44 3.37 -10.24
N ALA A 24 8.23 3.50 -10.76
CA ALA A 24 7.06 3.85 -9.95
C ALA A 24 6.91 2.89 -8.77
N ARG A 25 6.67 3.42 -7.58
CA ARG A 25 6.51 2.67 -6.33
C ARG A 25 5.07 2.77 -5.86
N ILE A 26 4.45 1.61 -5.69
CA ILE A 26 3.05 1.47 -5.28
C ILE A 26 3.02 0.78 -3.91
N LEU A 27 2.28 1.35 -2.97
CA LEU A 27 2.01 0.76 -1.66
C LEU A 27 0.53 0.39 -1.57
N ASP A 28 0.25 -0.83 -1.17
CA ASP A 28 -1.05 -1.35 -0.76
C ASP A 28 -1.02 -1.56 0.76
N LEU A 29 -1.76 -0.72 1.48
CA LEU A 29 -1.71 -0.63 2.93
C LEU A 29 -2.93 -1.31 3.54
N GLY A 30 -2.69 -2.38 4.31
CA GLY A 30 -3.73 -3.19 4.90
C GLY A 30 -4.32 -4.27 3.97
N GLY A 31 -3.94 -4.29 2.69
CA GLY A 31 -4.40 -5.29 1.73
C GLY A 31 -3.87 -6.69 1.98
N GLN A 32 -4.42 -7.67 1.28
CA GLN A 32 -3.99 -9.06 1.38
C GLN A 32 -2.79 -9.35 0.50
N SER A 33 -1.95 -10.26 0.98
CA SER A 33 -0.66 -10.51 0.38
C SER A 33 -0.72 -11.35 -0.90
N THR A 34 -1.80 -12.12 -1.08
CA THR A 34 -1.91 -13.18 -2.09
C THR A 34 -3.24 -13.06 -2.83
N CYS A 35 -3.20 -13.16 -4.17
CA CYS A 35 -4.39 -13.10 -5.04
C CYS A 35 -5.28 -11.85 -4.88
N ASP A 36 -4.74 -10.75 -4.34
CA ASP A 36 -5.47 -9.50 -4.11
C ASP A 36 -5.06 -8.40 -5.11
N TRP A 37 -5.56 -7.19 -4.92
CA TRP A 37 -5.34 -6.05 -5.82
C TRP A 37 -3.86 -5.75 -6.09
N ALA A 38 -3.00 -5.73 -5.07
CA ALA A 38 -1.58 -5.44 -5.27
C ALA A 38 -0.88 -6.51 -6.12
N TRP A 39 -1.30 -7.77 -5.98
CA TRP A 39 -0.84 -8.86 -6.81
C TRP A 39 -1.23 -8.64 -8.27
N HIS A 40 -2.49 -8.28 -8.51
CA HIS A 40 -2.97 -7.92 -9.84
C HIS A 40 -2.21 -6.72 -10.41
N CYS A 41 -2.00 -5.66 -9.62
CA CYS A 41 -1.21 -4.49 -10.04
C CYS A 41 0.22 -4.86 -10.40
N ALA A 42 0.85 -5.77 -9.66
CA ALA A 42 2.21 -6.22 -9.94
C ALA A 42 2.29 -6.96 -11.28
N LEU A 43 1.26 -7.75 -11.64
CA LEU A 43 1.14 -8.39 -12.95
C LEU A 43 0.89 -7.39 -14.09
N GLN A 44 0.01 -6.40 -13.87
CA GLN A 44 -0.32 -5.38 -14.87
C GLN A 44 0.82 -4.40 -15.13
N TYR A 45 1.62 -4.09 -14.11
CA TYR A 45 2.69 -3.08 -14.17
C TYR A 45 4.05 -3.70 -13.80
N PRO A 46 4.65 -4.56 -14.65
CA PRO A 46 5.88 -5.29 -14.34
C PRO A 46 7.09 -4.38 -14.08
N ASN A 47 7.07 -3.14 -14.58
CA ASN A 47 8.12 -2.14 -14.37
C ASN A 47 7.97 -1.36 -13.04
N ALA A 48 6.86 -1.50 -12.32
CA ALA A 48 6.67 -0.88 -11.01
C ALA A 48 7.26 -1.74 -9.89
N LYS A 49 7.53 -1.13 -8.73
CA LYS A 49 7.80 -1.85 -7.47
C LYS A 49 6.54 -1.79 -6.61
N VAL A 50 5.93 -2.94 -6.34
CA VAL A 50 4.68 -3.02 -5.59
C VAL A 50 4.94 -3.59 -4.21
N TYR A 51 4.35 -2.98 -3.18
CA TYR A 51 4.47 -3.39 -1.80
C TYR A 51 3.09 -3.59 -1.21
N THR A 52 2.87 -4.70 -0.50
CA THR A 52 1.73 -4.85 0.42
C THR A 52 2.25 -4.80 1.84
N VAL A 53 1.71 -3.92 2.66
CA VAL A 53 1.98 -3.85 4.09
C VAL A 53 0.79 -4.37 4.87
N THR A 54 1.05 -5.29 5.80
CA THR A 54 0.05 -5.78 6.75
C THR A 54 0.61 -5.74 8.16
N THR A 55 -0.26 -5.80 9.18
CA THR A 55 0.22 -6.01 10.55
C THR A 55 0.68 -7.47 10.71
N LYS A 56 1.62 -7.70 11.63
CA LYS A 56 2.05 -9.07 11.98
C LYS A 56 0.86 -9.95 12.38
N ALA A 57 -0.13 -9.40 13.08
CA ALA A 57 -1.34 -10.11 13.47
C ALA A 57 -2.14 -10.61 12.25
N ILE A 58 -2.40 -9.71 11.28
CA ILE A 58 -3.12 -10.08 10.04
C ILE A 58 -2.33 -11.11 9.23
N ARG A 59 -1.02 -10.93 9.09
CA ARG A 59 -0.18 -11.85 8.31
C ARG A 59 -0.20 -13.29 8.85
N GLN A 60 -0.26 -13.48 10.18
CA GLN A 60 -0.31 -14.83 10.74
C GLN A 60 -1.58 -15.59 10.33
N LEU A 61 -2.68 -14.86 10.09
CA LEU A 61 -3.96 -15.44 9.66
C LEU A 61 -3.94 -15.87 8.19
N SER A 62 -3.09 -15.26 7.35
CA SER A 62 -3.09 -15.42 5.90
C SER A 62 -1.98 -16.34 5.36
N ASN A 63 -1.36 -17.17 6.21
CA ASN A 63 -0.18 -18.01 5.91
C ASN A 63 -0.34 -18.86 4.64
N SER A 64 0.00 -18.28 3.50
CA SER A 64 0.03 -18.93 2.20
C SER A 64 1.46 -18.85 1.67
N ASN A 65 2.10 -20.01 1.49
CA ASN A 65 3.45 -20.10 0.90
C ASN A 65 3.42 -19.92 -0.64
N ILE A 66 2.51 -19.08 -1.14
CA ILE A 66 2.29 -18.89 -2.57
C ILE A 66 3.30 -17.85 -3.08
N ARG A 67 4.05 -18.20 -4.12
CA ARG A 67 5.00 -17.29 -4.76
C ARG A 67 4.27 -16.24 -5.59
N GLY A 68 4.45 -14.98 -5.22
CA GLY A 68 3.89 -13.83 -5.94
C GLY A 68 4.71 -13.36 -7.14
N PRO A 69 4.20 -12.33 -7.85
CA PRO A 69 4.92 -11.67 -8.93
C PRO A 69 6.29 -11.17 -8.44
N PRO A 70 7.33 -11.22 -9.28
CA PRO A 70 8.72 -10.93 -8.85
C PRO A 70 8.95 -9.47 -8.43
N ASN A 71 8.03 -8.56 -8.78
CA ASN A 71 8.05 -7.15 -8.42
C ASN A 71 7.12 -6.80 -7.24
N HIS A 72 6.48 -7.80 -6.61
CA HIS A 72 5.61 -7.63 -5.44
C HIS A 72 6.36 -8.04 -4.16
N ARG A 73 6.35 -7.15 -3.16
CA ARG A 73 7.00 -7.38 -1.85
C ARG A 73 5.98 -7.28 -0.74
N GLN A 74 6.04 -8.21 0.20
CA GLN A 74 5.17 -8.23 1.37
C GLN A 74 5.96 -7.79 2.61
N VAL A 75 5.42 -6.85 3.37
CA VAL A 75 6.07 -6.27 4.55
C VAL A 75 5.14 -6.37 5.74
N ALA A 76 5.59 -7.02 6.81
CA ALA A 76 4.83 -7.13 8.04
C ALA A 76 5.32 -6.12 9.07
N VAL A 77 4.43 -5.28 9.57
CA VAL A 77 4.75 -4.21 10.55
C VAL A 77 4.03 -4.45 11.87
N LYS A 78 4.47 -3.76 12.94
CA LYS A 78 3.77 -3.80 14.24
C LYS A 78 2.48 -2.98 14.18
N ARG A 79 2.55 -1.76 13.64
CA ARG A 79 1.45 -0.79 13.50
C ARG A 79 1.53 -0.11 12.14
N LEU A 80 0.38 0.21 11.54
CA LEU A 80 0.33 0.86 10.20
C LEU A 80 0.71 2.34 10.25
N SER A 81 0.63 2.96 11.43
CA SER A 81 1.09 4.32 11.71
C SER A 81 2.62 4.48 11.88
N LYS A 82 3.40 3.43 11.59
CA LYS A 82 4.86 3.51 11.53
C LYS A 82 5.43 2.47 10.57
N LEU A 83 5.71 2.90 9.34
CA LEU A 83 6.19 2.10 8.23
C LEU A 83 7.72 2.16 8.11
N PRO A 84 8.37 1.06 7.70
CA PRO A 84 9.82 0.98 7.55
C PRO A 84 10.28 1.54 6.19
N PHE A 85 9.79 2.72 5.82
CA PHE A 85 10.06 3.37 4.54
C PHE A 85 10.55 4.80 4.74
N ALA A 86 11.35 5.28 3.79
CA ALA A 86 11.83 6.66 3.77
C ALA A 86 10.69 7.63 3.45
N ASP A 87 10.90 8.90 3.81
CA ASP A 87 10.01 9.99 3.42
C ASP A 87 9.94 10.11 1.90
N GLY A 88 8.75 10.40 1.36
CA GLY A 88 8.58 10.59 -0.09
C GLY A 88 9.00 9.39 -0.93
N GLN A 89 8.77 8.16 -0.46
CA GLN A 89 9.18 6.94 -1.16
C GLN A 89 8.16 6.49 -2.23
N PHE A 90 6.85 6.71 -2.03
CA PHE A 90 5.80 6.12 -2.89
C PHE A 90 5.14 7.14 -3.81
N ASP A 91 4.82 6.69 -5.02
CA ASP A 91 4.10 7.48 -6.02
C ASP A 91 2.57 7.31 -5.87
N LEU A 92 2.14 6.13 -5.41
CA LEU A 92 0.75 5.80 -5.07
C LEU A 92 0.72 5.00 -3.77
N ILE A 93 -0.22 5.37 -2.90
CA ILE A 93 -0.65 4.56 -1.76
C ILE A 93 -2.13 4.24 -1.95
N SER A 94 -2.48 2.96 -1.90
CA SER A 94 -3.86 2.48 -1.79
C SER A 94 -4.07 1.94 -0.39
N ALA A 95 -5.12 2.41 0.28
CA ALA A 95 -5.40 2.19 1.70
C ALA A 95 -6.90 1.93 1.90
N ARG A 96 -7.48 1.10 1.02
CA ARG A 96 -8.94 0.86 0.95
C ARG A 96 -9.48 0.07 2.15
N GLU A 97 -8.67 -0.79 2.74
CA GLU A 97 -9.07 -1.68 3.84
C GLU A 97 -8.86 -1.07 5.23
N LEU A 98 -8.36 0.17 5.34
CA LEU A 98 -8.01 0.75 6.64
C LEU A 98 -9.19 0.84 7.61
N HIS A 99 -10.40 1.08 7.10
CA HIS A 99 -11.61 1.25 7.91
C HIS A 99 -11.96 -0.02 8.72
N GLY A 100 -11.57 -1.21 8.22
CA GLY A 100 -11.77 -2.49 8.92
C GLY A 100 -10.59 -2.90 9.79
N ILE A 101 -9.47 -2.16 9.74
CA ILE A 101 -8.21 -2.52 10.40
C ILE A 101 -7.89 -1.58 11.57
N LEU A 102 -8.09 -0.27 11.37
CA LEU A 102 -7.73 0.76 12.34
C LEU A 102 -8.88 1.01 13.32
N LYS A 103 -8.51 1.30 14.56
CA LYS A 103 -9.46 1.67 15.61
C LYS A 103 -9.48 3.18 15.81
N PHE A 104 -10.68 3.76 15.92
CA PHE A 104 -10.84 5.17 16.29
C PHE A 104 -10.32 5.46 17.70
N VAL A 105 -10.46 4.49 18.62
CA VAL A 105 -9.83 4.51 19.94
C VAL A 105 -8.90 3.31 20.05
N GLY A 106 -7.61 3.53 19.79
CA GLY A 106 -6.56 2.54 19.89
C GLY A 106 -6.12 2.26 21.33
N GLU A 107 -5.05 1.49 21.49
CA GLU A 107 -4.42 1.29 22.79
C GLU A 107 -4.00 2.64 23.39
N ASN A 108 -4.37 2.89 24.65
CA ASN A 108 -4.13 4.16 25.37
C ASN A 108 -4.87 5.39 24.82
N GLY A 109 -5.89 5.21 23.98
CA GLY A 109 -6.68 6.31 23.44
C GLY A 109 -6.04 7.03 22.25
N GLU A 110 -5.04 6.42 21.61
CA GLU A 110 -4.47 6.95 20.36
C GLU A 110 -5.51 6.87 19.22
N ASP A 111 -5.66 7.95 18.45
CA ASP A 111 -6.34 7.92 17.16
C ASP A 111 -5.40 7.26 16.13
N GLU A 112 -5.64 5.97 15.86
CA GLU A 112 -4.85 5.20 14.90
C GLU A 112 -5.10 5.66 13.46
N TRP A 113 -6.26 6.26 13.19
CA TRP A 113 -6.63 6.75 11.86
C TRP A 113 -5.81 7.97 11.49
N GLU A 114 -5.81 9.00 12.33
CA GLU A 114 -5.02 10.21 12.12
C GLU A 114 -3.53 9.87 12.02
N SER A 115 -3.03 9.05 12.96
CA SER A 115 -1.63 8.62 12.98
C SER A 115 -1.25 7.84 11.72
N CYS A 116 -2.13 6.99 11.20
CA CYS A 116 -1.88 6.23 9.98
C CYS A 116 -1.91 7.13 8.74
N LEU A 117 -2.81 8.10 8.66
CA LEU A 117 -2.86 9.05 7.55
C LEU A 117 -1.62 9.95 7.53
N HIS A 118 -1.17 10.45 8.69
CA HIS A 118 0.10 11.18 8.76
C HIS A 118 1.28 10.34 8.26
N GLU A 119 1.32 9.06 8.61
CA GLU A 119 2.36 8.15 8.14
C GLU A 119 2.28 7.90 6.63
N CYS A 120 1.08 7.73 6.07
CA CYS A 120 0.85 7.68 4.63
C CYS A 120 1.41 8.94 3.94
N MET A 121 1.09 10.12 4.46
CA MET A 121 1.55 11.38 3.89
C MET A 121 3.08 11.55 3.98
N ARG A 122 3.71 11.07 5.06
CA ARG A 122 5.17 11.07 5.21
C ARG A 122 5.85 10.25 4.10
N VAL A 123 5.36 9.03 3.85
CA VAL A 123 5.99 8.13 2.85
C VAL A 123 5.53 8.41 1.43
N LEU A 124 4.51 9.25 1.22
CA LEU A 124 4.05 9.67 -0.11
C LEU A 124 4.93 10.78 -0.65
N LYS A 125 5.34 10.68 -1.92
CA LYS A 125 6.03 11.76 -2.64
C LYS A 125 5.15 13.02 -2.70
N PRO A 126 5.73 14.24 -2.66
CA PRO A 126 5.02 15.43 -3.06
C PRO A 126 4.39 15.25 -4.46
N GLY A 127 3.06 15.46 -4.57
CA GLY A 127 2.31 15.23 -5.81
C GLY A 127 1.97 13.77 -6.12
N GLY A 128 2.28 12.84 -5.21
CA GLY A 128 1.79 11.46 -5.23
C GLY A 128 0.30 11.37 -4.91
N TYR A 129 -0.26 10.17 -5.04
CA TYR A 129 -1.68 9.92 -4.78
C TYR A 129 -1.89 9.02 -3.57
N LEU A 130 -2.83 9.40 -2.72
CA LEU A 130 -3.39 8.56 -1.68
C LEU A 130 -4.84 8.23 -2.06
N GLU A 131 -5.12 6.95 -2.25
CA GLU A 131 -6.47 6.41 -2.41
C GLU A 131 -6.86 5.69 -1.13
N PHE A 132 -7.96 6.07 -0.50
CA PHE A 132 -8.48 5.42 0.69
C PHE A 132 -10.01 5.41 0.65
N SER A 133 -10.61 4.51 1.42
CA SER A 133 -12.06 4.39 1.55
C SER A 133 -12.48 4.75 2.96
N VAL A 134 -13.58 5.48 3.06
CA VAL A 134 -14.28 5.76 4.32
C VAL A 134 -15.56 4.95 4.30
N MET A 135 -15.92 4.37 5.44
CA MET A 135 -17.17 3.63 5.61
C MET A 135 -17.94 4.20 6.79
N ASP A 136 -19.26 4.26 6.64
CA ASP A 136 -20.16 4.75 7.68
C ASP A 136 -20.15 3.80 8.89
N SER A 137 -20.09 4.35 10.10
CA SER A 137 -20.08 3.57 11.34
C SER A 137 -21.31 2.71 11.52
N ASP A 138 -22.45 3.14 10.99
CA ASP A 138 -23.73 2.43 11.09
C ASP A 138 -23.74 1.18 10.19
N ILE A 139 -22.92 1.18 9.14
CA ILE A 139 -22.74 0.03 8.24
C ILE A 139 -21.77 -0.99 8.87
N ILE A 140 -20.73 -0.53 9.56
CA ILE A 140 -19.74 -1.41 10.21
C ILE A 140 -20.35 -2.17 11.39
N ASN A 141 -21.24 -1.53 12.14
CA ASN A 141 -21.86 -2.10 13.34
C ASN A 141 -23.33 -2.46 13.13
N ALA A 142 -23.73 -2.89 11.93
CA ALA A 142 -25.11 -3.30 11.67
C ALA A 142 -25.49 -4.50 12.57
N GLY A 143 -26.16 -4.22 13.69
CA GLY A 143 -26.56 -5.18 14.72
C GLY A 143 -27.25 -4.52 15.90
#